data_AF-A0A7J4NYN4-F1
#
_entry.id   AF-A0A7J4NYN4-F1
#
_cell.length_a   1.000
_cell.length_b   1.000
_cell.length_c   1.000
_cell.angle_alpha   90.00
_cell.angle_beta   90.00
_cell.angle_gamma   90.00
#
_symmetry.space_group_name_H-M   'P 1'
#
loop_
_entity.id
_entity.type
_entity.pdbx_description
1 polymer ?
#
loop_
_entity_poly.entity_id
_entity_poly.type
_entity_poly.pdbx_seq_one_letter_code
_entity_poly.pdbx_strand_id
1 'polypeptide(L)' 'MVWLLRKCEKCATYTLKEDKCPRCGGQVRSPHPAKFSMDDKYRRYRLIMKRMSGQNEEKPSA' A
#
# COMPACT_ATOMS: atom_id res chain seq x y z
N MET A 1 -1.76 -17.17 -4.37
CA MET A 1 -0.63 -16.47 -5.01
C MET A 1 0.02 -15.57 -3.97
N VAL A 2 1.19 -15.98 -3.46
CA VAL A 2 1.87 -15.28 -2.36
C VAL A 2 2.70 -14.15 -2.97
N TRP A 3 2.49 -12.92 -2.50
CA TRP A 3 3.26 -11.76 -2.96
C TRP A 3 4.64 -11.79 -2.28
N LEU A 4 5.62 -12.39 -2.96
CA LEU A 4 6.98 -12.53 -2.45
C LEU A 4 7.74 -11.20 -2.37
N LEU A 5 7.50 -10.28 -3.30
CA LEU A 5 8.23 -9.01 -3.34
C LEU A 5 7.73 -8.07 -2.24
N ARG A 6 8.67 -7.54 -1.46
CA ARG A 6 8.43 -6.55 -0.40
C ARG A 6 9.29 -5.32 -0.63
N LYS A 7 8.83 -4.16 -0.17
CA LYS A 7 9.54 -2.88 -0.25
C LYS A 7 9.65 -2.24 1.12
N CYS A 8 10.85 -1.78 1.47
CA CYS A 8 11.06 -1.07 2.73
C CYS A 8 10.46 0.34 2.67
N GLU A 9 9.77 0.75 3.74
CA GLU A 9 9.18 2.08 3.83
C GLU A 9 10.22 3.19 4.07
N LYS A 10 11.36 2.87 4.70
CA LYS A 10 12.40 3.86 5.04
C LYS A 10 13.38 4.13 3.90
N CYS A 11 13.91 3.08 3.27
CA CYS A 11 14.98 3.20 2.27
C CYS A 11 14.55 2.80 0.86
N ALA A 12 13.26 2.50 0.65
CA ALA A 12 12.69 2.09 -0.63
C ALA A 12 13.34 0.87 -1.31
N THR A 13 14.25 0.15 -0.63
CA THR A 13 14.91 -1.04 -1.17
C THR A 13 13.92 -2.21 -1.22
N TYR A 14 13.95 -2.96 -2.33
CA TYR A 14 13.17 -4.19 -2.47
C TYR A 14 13.87 -5.36 -1.79
N THR A 15 13.08 -6.26 -1.21
CA THR A 15 13.58 -7.47 -0.57
C THR A 15 12.55 -8.59 -0.67
N LEU A 16 13.02 -9.82 -0.53
CA LEU A 16 12.19 -11.03 -0.38
C LEU A 16 12.07 -11.44 1.09
N LYS A 17 12.82 -10.80 2.00
CA LYS A 17 12.71 -11.06 3.44
C LYS A 17 11.43 -10.43 3.98
N GLU A 18 10.70 -11.19 4.78
CA GLU A 18 9.41 -10.75 5.33
C GLU A 18 9.58 -9.93 6.62
N ASP A 19 10.61 -10.22 7.42
CA ASP A 19 10.73 -9.62 8.75
C ASP A 19 11.20 -8.16 8.73
N LYS A 20 12.36 -7.90 8.12
CA LYS A 20 13.06 -6.61 8.20
C LYS A 20 13.86 -6.33 6.94
N CYS A 21 14.01 -5.04 6.62
CA CYS A 21 14.88 -4.63 5.53
C CYS A 21 16.35 -4.98 5.86
N PRO A 22 17.07 -5.68 4.98
CA PRO A 22 18.47 -6.04 5.22
C PRO A 22 19.43 -4.85 5.27
N ARG A 23 19.01 -3.68 4.75
CA ARG A 23 19.86 -2.48 4.66
C ARG A 23 19.70 -1.55 5.87
N CYS A 24 18.48 -1.32 6.32
CA CYS A 24 18.17 -0.32 7.36
C CYS A 24 17.39 -0.87 8.56
N GLY A 25 17.03 -2.15 8.55
CA GLY A 25 16.21 -2.77 9.62
C GLY A 25 14.77 -2.27 9.70
N GLY A 26 14.33 -1.41 8.77
CA GLY A 26 12.97 -0.86 8.74
C GLY A 26 11.90 -1.91 8.38
N GLN A 27 10.65 -1.56 8.68
CA GLN A 27 9.49 -2.38 8.31
C GLN A 27 9.36 -2.46 6.79
N VAL A 28 8.86 -3.61 6.33
CA VAL A 28 8.73 -3.93 4.92
C VAL A 28 7.25 -4.20 4.61
N ARG A 29 6.74 -3.60 3.53
CA ARG A 29 5.36 -3.80 3.08
C ARG A 29 5.32 -4.43 1.70
N SER A 30 4.16 -4.96 1.31
CA SER A 30 3.99 -5.35 -0.09
C SER A 30 3.87 -4.10 -0.98
N PRO A 31 4.63 -4.01 -2.09
CA PRO A 31 4.53 -2.91 -3.04
C PRO A 31 3.35 -3.06 -4.01
N HIS A 32 2.75 -4.25 -4.10
CA HIS A 32 1.65 -4.50 -5.02
C HIS A 32 0.39 -3.78 -4.55
N PRO A 33 -0.32 -3.08 -5.47
CA PRO A 33 -1.58 -2.45 -5.13
C PRO A 33 -2.66 -3.49 -4.81
N ALA A 34 -3.70 -3.06 -4.09
CA ALA A 34 -4.90 -3.87 -3.90
C ALA A 34 -5.53 -4.23 -5.26
N LYS A 35 -6.13 -5.42 -5.35
CA LYS A 35 -6.81 -5.87 -6.57
C LYS A 35 -7.95 -4.92 -6.94
N PHE A 36 -8.00 -4.51 -8.21
CA PHE A 36 -9.09 -3.71 -8.74
C PHE A 36 -10.29 -4.60 -9.10
N SER A 37 -11.51 -4.09 -8.91
CA SER A 37 -12.77 -4.73 -9.31
C SER A 37 -13.69 -3.65 -9.88
N MET A 38 -14.40 -3.98 -10.96
CA MET A 38 -15.38 -3.07 -11.58
C MET A 38 -16.62 -2.86 -10.70
N ASP A 39 -17.12 -3.91 -10.06
CA ASP A 39 -18.34 -3.87 -9.24
C ASP A 39 -18.15 -3.19 -7.87
N ASP A 40 -16.90 -3.19 -7.36
CA ASP A 40 -16.45 -2.57 -6.10
C ASP A 40 -17.53 -2.20 -5.05
N LYS A 41 -18.23 -3.21 -4.51
CA LYS A 41 -19.30 -3.05 -3.52
C LYS A 41 -18.93 -2.16 -2.32
N TYR A 42 -17.66 -2.11 -1.95
CA TYR A 42 -17.17 -1.37 -0.77
C TYR A 42 -16.62 0.02 -1.07
N ARG A 43 -16.78 0.53 -2.30
CA ARG A 43 -16.25 1.83 -2.72
C ARG A 43 -16.64 2.97 -1.77
N ARG A 44 -17.94 3.06 -1.43
CA ARG A 44 -18.49 4.11 -0.56
C ARG A 44 -17.83 4.11 0.82
N TYR A 45 -17.75 2.94 1.45
CA TYR A 45 -17.14 2.80 2.77
C TYR A 45 -15.65 3.14 2.76
N ARG A 46 -14.90 2.72 1.73
CA ARG A 46 -13.48 3.08 1.60
C ARG A 46 -13.27 4.58 1.48
N LEU A 47 -14.14 5.29 0.75
CA LEU A 47 -14.05 6.75 0.61
C LEU A 47 -14.37 7.47 1.93
N ILE A 48 -15.38 7.01 2.66
CA ILE A 48 -15.73 7.57 3.98
C ILE A 48 -14.57 7.38 4.96
N MET A 49 -14.02 6.17 5.05
CA MET A 49 -12.87 5.86 5.91
C MET A 49 -11.65 6.75 5.58
N LYS A 50 -11.34 6.94 4.29
CA LYS A 50 -10.26 7.83 3.86
C LYS A 50 -10.48 9.28 4.33
N ARG A 51 -11.70 9.81 4.17
CA ARG A 51 -12.06 11.17 4.64
C ARG A 51 -11.92 11.29 6.15
N MET A 52 -12.41 10.31 6.91
CA MET A 52 -12.28 10.28 8.37
C MET A 52 -10.82 10.21 8.84
N SER A 53 -9.97 9.48 8.11
CA SER A 53 -8.54 9.39 8.40
C SER A 53 -7.72 10.64 8.06
N GLY A 54 -8.35 11.71 7.54
CA GLY A 54 -7.69 13.00 7.26
C GLY A 54 -6.70 12.97 6.09
N GLN A 55 -6.69 11.91 5.27
CA GLN A 55 -5.84 11.83 4.08
C GLN A 55 -6.51 12.55 2.90
N ASN A 56 -6.34 13.86 2.84
CA ASN A 56 -6.68 14.67 1.66
C ASN A 56 -5.66 14.39 0.55
N GLU A 57 -5.91 13.37 -0.27
CA GLU A 57 -5.24 13.24 -1.57
C GLU A 57 -6.15 13.83 -2.64
N GLU A 58 -5.97 15.13 -2.91
CA GLU A 58 -6.40 15.75 -4.16
C GLU A 58 -5.63 15.07 -5.29
N LYS A 59 -6.29 14.19 -6.04
CA LYS A 59 -5.77 13.77 -7.34
C LYS A 59 -6.22 14.83 -8.35
N PRO A 60 -5.30 15.49 -9.08
CA PRO A 60 -5.71 16.40 -10.13
C PRO A 60 -6.54 15.63 -11.15
N SER A 61 -7.74 16.13 -11.42
CA SER A 61 -8.54 15.74 -12.57
C SER A 61 -7.79 16.18 -13.83
N ALA A 62 -7.58 15.24 -14.74
CA ALA A 62 -7.29 15.56 -16.13
C ALA A 62 -8.42 16.43 -16.73
#